data_AF-A0A4R5CI05-F1
#
_entry.id   AF-A0A4R5CI05-F1
#
_cell.length_a   1.000
_cell.length_b   1.000
_cell.length_c   1.000
_cell.angle_alpha   90.00
_cell.angle_beta   90.00
_cell.angle_gamma   90.00
#
_symmetry.space_group_name_H-M   'P 1'
#
loop_
_entity.id
_entity.type
_entity.pdbx_description
1 polymer ?
#
loop_
_entity_poly.entity_id
_entity_poly.type
_entity_poly.pdbx_seq_one_letter_code
_entity_poly.pdbx_strand_id
1 'polypeptide(L)'
;MNRLVIIGNGFDLAHGLPTSYKDFIDDYWKKVNSSSYDDDFVSFENIGQNLKFYHVENLKGLANFIMQYDEKIKFSDAEIYREHGNNNSGKYPRAHILNYKNVFFRLINQKSIQNWVDIENEYYRELKKIMKSKCLDISKSEDYWSQEQKAQVEKLNIEFEDIKNLLENYLSKTFDAVYNFENIMNLDIINHLNSNPRYEDFLFEKEDGIFYNKKENLKLGNTLLLSFNYTKTALDYSNYLSNKGLDINYNYIHGKTGVKELPIIFGFGDEMDDDYKELENIDENEYLKYFKSIQYLEHSNYKYLYNFVEKEPFQVFVFGHSCGLSDRTLLSTIFENRNCFSLRVFYHQKKSSDNYTELIQNISRHFADKKMLRKKVVEKRHCEALIKFIAEENGSLS
;
A
#
# COMPACT_ATOMS: atom_id res chain seq x y z
N MET A 1 27.41 -10.97 -6.87
CA MET A 1 26.33 -10.08 -7.33
C MET A 1 25.49 -9.69 -6.13
N ASN A 2 25.17 -8.41 -5.98
CA ASN A 2 24.37 -7.92 -4.86
C ASN A 2 22.90 -8.30 -5.04
N ARG A 3 22.11 -8.24 -3.96
CA ARG A 3 20.67 -8.49 -4.00
C ARG A 3 19.90 -7.36 -3.34
N LEU A 4 18.95 -6.78 -4.07
CA LEU A 4 17.95 -5.89 -3.51
C LEU A 4 16.65 -6.67 -3.31
N VAL A 5 16.11 -6.70 -2.10
CA VAL A 5 14.84 -7.36 -1.80
C VAL A 5 13.82 -6.28 -1.48
N ILE A 6 12.83 -6.11 -2.34
CA ILE A 6 11.74 -5.15 -2.17
C ILE A 6 10.66 -5.83 -1.33
N ILE A 7 10.38 -5.27 -0.16
CA ILE A 7 9.42 -5.80 0.81
C ILE A 7 8.25 -4.83 0.94
N GLY A 8 7.03 -5.29 0.69
CA GLY A 8 5.81 -4.51 0.93
C GLY A 8 4.85 -5.19 1.91
N ASN A 9 3.65 -4.63 2.09
CA ASN A 9 2.68 -5.10 3.09
C ASN A 9 2.25 -6.57 2.89
N GLY A 10 2.27 -7.06 1.65
CA GLY A 10 2.04 -8.48 1.35
C GLY A 10 3.03 -9.42 2.05
N PHE A 11 4.22 -8.97 2.39
CA PHE A 11 5.17 -9.76 3.17
C PHE A 11 4.64 -10.05 4.57
N ASP A 12 4.10 -9.05 5.25
CA ASP A 12 3.47 -9.22 6.56
C ASP A 12 2.18 -10.05 6.46
N LEU A 13 1.38 -9.84 5.40
CA LEU A 13 0.20 -10.65 5.12
C LEU A 13 0.56 -12.13 4.86
N ALA A 14 1.72 -12.42 4.27
CA ALA A 14 2.23 -13.79 4.12
C ALA A 14 2.42 -14.49 5.47
N HIS A 15 2.76 -13.71 6.51
CA HIS A 15 2.93 -14.17 7.88
C HIS A 15 1.63 -14.14 8.71
N GLY A 16 0.49 -13.80 8.08
CA GLY A 16 -0.80 -13.69 8.77
C GLY A 16 -0.94 -12.46 9.66
N LEU A 17 -0.10 -11.43 9.48
CA LEU A 17 -0.15 -10.20 10.26
C LEU A 17 -1.18 -9.22 9.67
N PRO A 18 -1.96 -8.50 10.49
CA PRO A 18 -3.09 -7.68 10.04
C PRO A 18 -2.64 -6.30 9.54
N THR A 19 -1.91 -6.24 8.42
CA THR A 19 -1.31 -5.00 7.91
C THR A 19 -1.94 -4.51 6.60
N SER A 20 -3.05 -5.11 6.17
CA SER A 20 -3.76 -4.58 5.00
C SER A 20 -4.53 -3.31 5.35
N TYR A 21 -4.79 -2.46 4.35
CA TYR A 21 -5.70 -1.32 4.55
C TYR A 21 -7.11 -1.76 4.92
N LYS A 22 -7.52 -2.98 4.54
CA LYS A 22 -8.80 -3.54 4.98
C LYS A 22 -8.81 -3.81 6.49
N ASP A 23 -7.76 -4.44 7.02
CA ASP A 23 -7.65 -4.70 8.47
C ASP A 23 -7.69 -3.39 9.26
N PHE A 24 -7.00 -2.36 8.77
CA PHE A 24 -7.02 -1.01 9.31
C PHE A 24 -8.43 -0.39 9.36
N ILE A 25 -9.16 -0.40 8.23
CA ILE A 25 -10.51 0.17 8.17
C ILE A 25 -11.49 -0.64 9.03
N ASP A 26 -11.41 -1.97 9.00
CA ASP A 26 -12.27 -2.84 9.80
C ASP A 26 -11.99 -2.64 11.31
N ASP A 27 -10.73 -2.44 11.71
CA ASP A 27 -10.36 -2.13 13.11
C ASP A 27 -10.93 -0.80 13.62
N TYR A 28 -11.01 0.22 12.77
CA TYR A 28 -11.70 1.46 13.11
C TYR A 28 -13.16 1.18 13.49
N TRP A 29 -13.90 0.43 12.65
CA TRP A 29 -15.32 0.15 12.90
C TRP A 29 -15.56 -0.74 14.11
N LYS A 30 -14.63 -1.63 14.47
CA LYS A 30 -14.70 -2.43 15.71
C LYS A 30 -14.74 -1.57 16.98
N LYS A 31 -14.19 -0.35 16.94
CA LYS A 31 -14.18 0.58 18.07
C LYS A 31 -15.50 1.34 18.22
N VAL A 32 -16.31 1.40 17.16
CA VAL A 32 -17.60 2.10 17.14
C VAL A 32 -18.64 1.26 17.88
N ASN A 33 -18.90 1.62 19.13
CA ASN A 33 -19.63 0.79 20.10
C ASN A 33 -21.07 1.24 20.41
N SER A 34 -21.49 2.40 19.91
CA SER A 34 -22.83 2.93 20.18
C SER A 34 -23.24 4.04 19.22
N SER A 35 -24.54 4.33 19.14
CA SER A 35 -25.07 5.47 18.37
C SER A 35 -24.80 6.83 19.02
N SER A 36 -24.13 6.86 20.18
CA SER A 36 -23.57 8.08 20.76
C SER A 36 -22.09 8.27 20.43
N TYR A 37 -21.49 7.37 19.63
CA TYR A 37 -20.11 7.51 19.20
C TYR A 37 -19.95 8.78 18.36
N ASP A 38 -18.92 9.56 18.69
CA ASP A 38 -18.63 10.84 18.09
C ASP A 38 -17.12 11.10 18.17
N ASP A 39 -16.44 11.07 17.02
CA ASP A 39 -15.00 11.37 16.91
C ASP A 39 -14.73 12.31 15.72
N ASP A 40 -13.46 12.50 15.36
CA ASP A 40 -13.07 13.40 14.27
C ASP A 40 -13.48 12.89 12.87
N PHE A 41 -13.86 11.62 12.73
CA PHE A 41 -14.18 10.99 11.45
C PHE A 41 -15.68 10.80 11.27
N VAL A 42 -16.40 10.32 12.28
CA VAL A 42 -17.82 10.01 12.17
C VAL A 42 -18.62 10.38 13.42
N SER A 43 -19.91 10.62 13.21
CA SER A 43 -20.93 10.73 14.25
C SER A 43 -22.24 10.09 13.80
N PHE A 44 -23.17 9.95 14.74
CA PHE A 44 -24.50 9.41 14.45
C PHE A 44 -25.60 10.41 14.79
N GLU A 45 -26.61 10.46 13.93
CA GLU A 45 -27.81 11.28 14.10
C GLU A 45 -29.06 10.51 13.70
N ASN A 46 -30.23 11.09 13.96
CA ASN A 46 -31.53 10.56 13.49
C ASN A 46 -31.87 9.13 13.93
N ILE A 47 -31.14 8.60 14.90
CA ILE A 47 -31.42 7.37 15.61
C ILE A 47 -32.34 7.71 16.80
N GLY A 48 -33.54 7.13 16.83
CA GLY A 48 -34.57 7.49 17.81
C GLY A 48 -34.32 7.02 19.25
N GLN A 49 -33.27 6.24 19.51
CA GLN A 49 -32.89 5.73 20.83
C GLN A 49 -31.38 5.48 20.92
N ASN A 50 -30.76 5.63 22.09
CA ASN A 50 -29.32 5.31 22.21
C ASN A 50 -29.09 3.78 22.09
N LEU A 51 -28.49 3.35 20.98
CA LEU A 51 -28.19 1.95 20.67
C LEU A 51 -26.75 1.62 21.05
N LYS A 52 -26.54 0.49 21.72
CA LYS A 52 -25.20 -0.11 21.87
C LYS A 52 -24.98 -1.12 20.76
N PHE A 53 -23.83 -1.03 20.10
CA PHE A 53 -23.45 -1.91 19.02
C PHE A 53 -22.59 -3.06 19.57
N TYR A 54 -22.94 -4.28 19.19
CA TYR A 54 -22.24 -5.49 19.63
C TYR A 54 -21.76 -6.28 18.42
N HIS A 55 -20.56 -6.85 18.51
CA HIS A 55 -19.97 -7.69 17.45
C HIS A 55 -19.87 -7.00 16.08
N VAL A 56 -19.62 -5.68 16.06
CA VAL A 56 -19.34 -4.96 14.82
C VAL A 56 -17.92 -5.30 14.37
N GLU A 57 -17.79 -5.97 13.23
CA GLU A 57 -16.49 -6.30 12.64
C GLU A 57 -16.03 -5.31 11.58
N ASN A 58 -16.97 -4.61 10.94
CA ASN A 58 -16.75 -3.67 9.84
C ASN A 58 -18.01 -2.81 9.61
N LEU A 59 -17.93 -1.82 8.71
CA LEU A 59 -19.04 -0.93 8.36
C LEU A 59 -20.30 -1.66 7.88
N LYS A 60 -20.15 -2.74 7.10
CA LYS A 60 -21.30 -3.53 6.64
C LYS A 60 -21.97 -4.26 7.81
N GLY A 61 -21.18 -4.77 8.76
CA GLY A 61 -21.66 -5.36 10.00
C GLY A 61 -22.44 -4.34 10.85
N LEU A 62 -21.90 -3.13 11.00
CA LEU A 62 -22.58 -2.02 11.67
C LEU A 62 -23.91 -1.67 10.98
N ALA A 63 -23.91 -1.51 9.66
CA ALA A 63 -25.11 -1.20 8.90
C ALA A 63 -26.17 -2.28 9.07
N ASN A 64 -25.78 -3.56 8.94
CA ASN A 64 -26.68 -4.70 9.16
C ASN A 64 -27.26 -4.72 10.58
N PHE A 65 -26.47 -4.35 11.59
CA PHE A 65 -26.94 -4.25 12.97
C PHE A 65 -28.01 -3.16 13.09
N ILE A 66 -27.74 -1.95 12.59
CA ILE A 66 -28.66 -0.81 12.68
C ILE A 66 -29.96 -1.09 11.91
N MET A 67 -29.88 -1.69 10.73
CA MET A 67 -31.03 -2.01 9.88
C MET A 67 -32.02 -3.00 10.53
N GLN A 68 -31.60 -3.78 11.53
CA GLN A 68 -32.50 -4.68 12.27
C GLN A 68 -33.50 -3.93 13.15
N TYR A 69 -33.24 -2.67 13.50
CA TYR A 69 -34.09 -1.87 14.38
C TYR A 69 -35.14 -1.05 13.63
N ASP A 70 -34.95 -0.81 12.32
CA ASP A 70 -35.87 -0.03 11.49
C ASP A 70 -35.70 -0.38 10.00
N GLU A 71 -36.73 -1.00 9.41
CA GLU A 71 -36.74 -1.46 8.01
C GLU A 71 -36.60 -0.33 6.98
N LYS A 72 -36.85 0.92 7.39
CA LYS A 72 -36.69 2.12 6.55
C LYS A 72 -35.24 2.57 6.45
N ILE A 73 -34.35 2.01 7.27
CA ILE A 73 -32.92 2.26 7.19
C ILE A 73 -32.33 1.45 6.04
N LYS A 74 -31.54 2.13 5.20
CA LYS A 74 -30.83 1.55 4.06
C LYS A 74 -29.34 1.80 4.19
N PHE A 75 -28.58 0.96 3.50
CA PHE A 75 -27.14 1.05 3.40
C PHE A 75 -26.71 0.97 1.93
N SER A 76 -26.05 2.01 1.44
CA SER A 76 -25.46 2.06 0.10
C SER A 76 -24.27 3.00 0.11
N ASP A 77 -23.22 2.66 -0.65
CA ASP A 77 -22.06 3.55 -0.87
C ASP A 77 -21.41 4.06 0.42
N ALA A 78 -21.29 3.18 1.42
CA ALA A 78 -20.81 3.50 2.78
C ALA A 78 -21.71 4.45 3.58
N GLU A 79 -22.89 4.82 3.07
CA GLU A 79 -23.85 5.67 3.78
C GLU A 79 -24.95 4.84 4.44
N ILE A 80 -25.28 5.19 5.69
CA ILE A 80 -26.43 4.65 6.42
C ILE A 80 -27.45 5.79 6.54
N TYR A 81 -28.66 5.59 6.02
CA TYR A 81 -29.70 6.61 5.99
C TYR A 81 -31.09 6.01 6.12
N ARG A 82 -32.04 6.81 6.60
CA ARG A 82 -33.47 6.47 6.64
C ARG A 82 -34.18 7.06 5.43
N GLU A 83 -34.94 6.23 4.71
CA GLU A 83 -35.82 6.67 3.63
C GLU A 83 -37.23 6.98 4.17
N HIS A 84 -37.78 8.15 3.82
CA HIS A 84 -39.10 8.58 4.28
C HIS A 84 -40.24 8.32 3.26
N GLY A 85 -39.98 7.57 2.19
CA GLY A 85 -40.96 7.30 1.11
C GLY A 85 -41.04 8.44 0.08
N ASN A 86 -41.85 8.25 -0.96
CA ASN A 86 -41.92 9.18 -2.10
C ASN A 86 -42.58 10.50 -1.69
N ASN A 87 -41.92 11.63 -1.93
CA ASN A 87 -42.58 12.93 -1.82
C ASN A 87 -43.26 13.29 -3.17
N ASN A 88 -44.13 14.30 -3.18
CA ASN A 88 -44.84 14.75 -4.39
C ASN A 88 -43.93 15.22 -5.55
N SER A 89 -42.59 15.20 -5.38
CA SER A 89 -41.59 15.56 -6.40
C SER A 89 -40.84 14.35 -6.99
N GLY A 90 -41.18 13.11 -6.61
CA GLY A 90 -40.53 11.90 -7.14
C GLY A 90 -39.14 11.64 -6.56
N LYS A 91 -38.71 12.42 -5.56
CA LYS A 91 -37.44 12.24 -4.85
C LYS A 91 -37.72 11.58 -3.50
N TYR A 92 -36.84 10.67 -3.09
CA TYR A 92 -36.89 10.07 -1.75
C TYR A 92 -36.10 10.95 -0.78
N PRO A 93 -36.73 11.74 0.11
CA PRO A 93 -36.00 12.43 1.16
C PRO A 93 -35.30 11.39 2.05
N ARG A 94 -33.98 11.58 2.20
CA ARG A 94 -33.10 10.74 3.02
C ARG A 94 -32.68 11.53 4.25
N ALA A 95 -32.78 10.91 5.42
CA ALA A 95 -32.17 11.41 6.65
C ALA A 95 -30.92 10.57 6.93
N HIS A 96 -29.74 11.18 6.89
CA HIS A 96 -28.49 10.46 7.19
C HIS A 96 -28.46 10.06 8.67
N ILE A 97 -28.03 8.82 8.90
CA ILE A 97 -27.85 8.25 10.23
C ILE A 97 -26.37 8.24 10.60
N LEU A 98 -25.53 7.79 9.68
CA LEU A 98 -24.08 7.89 9.80
C LEU A 98 -23.62 9.16 9.09
N ASN A 99 -23.01 10.06 9.85
CA ASN A 99 -22.44 11.29 9.34
C ASN A 99 -20.92 11.17 9.29
N TYR A 100 -20.34 11.47 8.12
CA TYR A 100 -18.90 11.55 7.96
C TYR A 100 -18.44 13.00 8.11
N LYS A 101 -17.57 13.25 9.10
CA LYS A 101 -16.90 14.54 9.28
C LYS A 101 -15.68 14.68 8.38
N ASN A 102 -14.98 13.57 8.15
CA ASN A 102 -13.89 13.46 7.18
C ASN A 102 -14.43 12.86 5.88
N VAL A 103 -14.46 13.66 4.81
CA VAL A 103 -15.05 13.28 3.52
C VAL A 103 -14.18 12.25 2.80
N PHE A 104 -12.85 12.39 2.87
CA PHE A 104 -11.92 11.43 2.31
C PHE A 104 -12.07 10.04 2.97
N PHE A 105 -12.31 9.98 4.28
CA PHE A 105 -12.60 8.71 4.98
C PHE A 105 -13.86 8.03 4.46
N ARG A 106 -14.92 8.79 4.14
CA ARG A 106 -16.12 8.25 3.48
C ARG A 106 -15.77 7.58 2.16
N LEU A 107 -14.96 8.25 1.33
CA LEU A 107 -14.54 7.73 0.02
C LEU A 107 -13.76 6.42 0.17
N ILE A 108 -12.81 6.35 1.11
CA ILE A 108 -12.07 5.12 1.41
C ILE A 108 -13.02 3.99 1.83
N ASN A 109 -13.99 4.28 2.70
CA ASN A 109 -14.97 3.29 3.15
C ASN A 109 -15.84 2.77 2.00
N GLN A 110 -16.25 3.64 1.07
CA GLN A 110 -17.00 3.25 -0.12
C GLN A 110 -16.21 2.24 -0.97
N LYS A 111 -14.90 2.47 -1.13
CA LYS A 111 -14.01 1.56 -1.87
C LYS A 111 -13.72 0.28 -1.10
N SER A 112 -13.55 0.34 0.22
CA SER A 112 -13.31 -0.83 1.08
C SER A 112 -14.42 -1.87 0.99
N ILE A 113 -15.68 -1.44 0.87
CA ILE A 113 -16.83 -2.34 0.64
C ILE A 113 -16.68 -3.15 -0.65
N GLN A 114 -15.98 -2.62 -1.65
CA GLN A 114 -15.70 -3.28 -2.93
C GLN A 114 -14.45 -4.18 -2.87
N ASN A 115 -13.86 -4.39 -1.67
CA ASN A 115 -12.59 -5.08 -1.44
C ASN A 115 -11.38 -4.45 -2.15
N TRP A 116 -11.49 -3.18 -2.53
CA TRP A 116 -10.40 -2.43 -3.13
C TRP A 116 -10.07 -1.23 -2.25
N VAL A 117 -8.88 -1.19 -1.67
CA VAL A 117 -8.43 -0.01 -0.93
C VAL A 117 -6.99 0.26 -1.34
N ASP A 118 -6.79 1.35 -2.06
CA ASP A 118 -5.48 1.92 -2.32
C ASP A 118 -5.58 3.41 -1.98
N ILE A 119 -5.35 3.71 -0.70
CA ILE A 119 -5.62 5.03 -0.12
C ILE A 119 -4.79 6.12 -0.83
N GLU A 120 -3.54 5.81 -1.16
CA GLU A 120 -2.61 6.71 -1.85
C GLU A 120 -3.11 7.05 -3.26
N ASN A 121 -3.56 6.03 -4.02
CA ASN A 121 -4.14 6.24 -5.34
C ASN A 121 -5.49 6.97 -5.30
N GLU A 122 -6.32 6.73 -4.28
CA GLU A 122 -7.59 7.47 -4.11
C GLU A 122 -7.31 8.94 -3.77
N TYR A 123 -6.33 9.25 -2.92
CA TYR A 123 -5.91 10.64 -2.66
C TYR A 123 -5.48 11.35 -3.94
N TYR A 124 -4.60 10.73 -4.73
CA TYR A 124 -4.15 11.32 -5.99
C TYR A 124 -5.30 11.52 -6.99
N ARG A 125 -6.27 10.61 -7.01
CA ARG A 125 -7.47 10.75 -7.85
C ARG A 125 -8.33 11.94 -7.42
N GLU A 126 -8.53 12.16 -6.13
CA GLU A 126 -9.26 13.34 -5.65
C GLU A 126 -8.50 14.63 -5.95
N LEU A 127 -7.17 14.64 -5.82
CA LEU A 127 -6.33 15.78 -6.20
C LEU A 127 -6.53 16.16 -7.69
N LYS A 128 -6.48 15.16 -8.58
CA LYS A 128 -6.76 15.35 -10.02
C LYS A 128 -8.15 15.90 -10.28
N LYS A 129 -9.17 15.44 -9.55
CA LYS A 129 -10.55 15.93 -9.71
C LYS A 129 -10.68 17.39 -9.32
N ILE A 130 -10.02 17.80 -8.22
CA ILE A 130 -10.00 19.20 -7.78
C ILE A 130 -9.30 20.05 -8.85
N MET A 131 -8.10 19.66 -9.29
CA MET A 131 -7.38 20.36 -10.35
C MET A 131 -8.21 20.51 -11.65
N LYS A 132 -8.89 19.44 -12.06
CA LYS A 132 -9.70 19.40 -13.30
C LYS A 132 -11.11 19.96 -13.12
N SER A 133 -11.47 20.44 -11.93
CA SER A 133 -12.76 21.10 -11.69
C SER A 133 -12.76 22.44 -12.45
N LYS A 134 -13.37 22.44 -13.65
CA LYS A 134 -13.39 23.63 -14.50
C LYS A 134 -14.26 24.73 -13.90
N CYS A 135 -13.94 25.97 -14.26
CA CYS A 135 -14.86 27.11 -14.22
C CYS A 135 -16.07 26.82 -15.13
N LEU A 136 -17.04 26.05 -14.63
CA LEU A 136 -18.30 25.78 -15.32
C LEU A 136 -19.29 26.93 -15.13
N ASP A 137 -19.06 27.76 -14.12
CA ASP A 137 -19.88 28.93 -13.82
C ASP A 137 -19.20 30.19 -14.37
N ILE A 138 -19.69 30.67 -15.51
CA ILE A 138 -19.20 31.86 -16.23
C ILE A 138 -19.34 33.13 -15.36
N SER A 139 -20.14 33.09 -14.29
CA SER A 139 -20.30 34.22 -13.37
C SER A 139 -19.10 34.41 -12.41
N LYS A 140 -18.21 33.42 -12.31
CA LYS A 140 -17.09 33.42 -11.36
C LYS A 140 -15.76 33.64 -12.08
N SER A 141 -14.88 34.46 -11.49
CA SER A 141 -13.55 34.74 -12.04
C SER A 141 -12.61 33.55 -11.91
N GLU A 142 -11.55 33.54 -12.71
CA GLU A 142 -10.46 32.55 -12.62
C GLU A 142 -9.82 32.56 -11.21
N ASP A 143 -9.55 33.75 -10.66
CA ASP A 143 -9.01 33.90 -9.30
C ASP A 143 -9.90 33.24 -8.21
N TYR A 144 -11.22 33.37 -8.34
CA TYR A 144 -12.15 32.74 -7.40
C TYR A 144 -12.02 31.21 -7.44
N TRP A 145 -11.92 30.64 -8.64
CA TRP A 145 -11.79 29.19 -8.81
C TRP A 145 -10.44 28.68 -8.32
N SER A 146 -9.36 29.42 -8.55
CA SER A 146 -8.03 29.08 -8.01
C SER A 146 -8.05 29.04 -6.48
N GLN A 147 -8.71 30.01 -5.83
CA GLN A 147 -8.88 30.03 -4.37
C GLN A 147 -9.75 28.87 -3.87
N GLU A 148 -10.85 28.56 -4.56
CA GLU A 148 -11.75 27.45 -4.21
C GLU A 148 -11.06 26.09 -4.37
N GLN A 149 -10.29 25.89 -5.44
CA GLN A 149 -9.49 24.69 -5.65
C GLN A 149 -8.43 24.54 -4.57
N LYS A 150 -7.70 25.62 -4.24
CA LYS A 150 -6.73 25.64 -3.15
C LYS A 150 -7.37 25.24 -1.82
N ALA A 151 -8.51 25.82 -1.45
CA ALA A 151 -9.22 25.47 -0.23
C ALA A 151 -9.66 23.99 -0.20
N GLN A 152 -10.08 23.44 -1.35
CA GLN A 152 -10.39 22.01 -1.47
C GLN A 152 -9.16 21.12 -1.30
N VAL A 153 -8.01 21.51 -1.85
CA VAL A 153 -6.74 20.77 -1.67
C VAL A 153 -6.27 20.84 -0.23
N GLU A 154 -6.29 22.02 0.40
CA GLU A 154 -5.93 22.18 1.81
C GLU A 154 -6.81 21.30 2.71
N LYS A 155 -8.12 21.25 2.45
CA LYS A 155 -9.05 20.36 3.15
C LYS A 155 -8.70 18.89 2.91
N LEU A 156 -8.48 18.48 1.66
CA LEU A 156 -8.10 17.10 1.32
C LEU A 156 -6.79 16.70 2.02
N ASN A 157 -5.82 17.60 2.09
CA ASN A 157 -4.54 17.40 2.77
C ASN A 157 -4.73 17.17 4.27
N ILE A 158 -5.57 17.97 4.93
CA ILE A 158 -5.91 17.77 6.35
C ILE A 158 -6.58 16.41 6.55
N GLU A 159 -7.60 16.10 5.74
CA GLU A 159 -8.32 14.83 5.85
C GLU A 159 -7.42 13.61 5.56
N PHE A 160 -6.45 13.74 4.66
CA PHE A 160 -5.45 12.71 4.36
C PHE A 160 -4.45 12.52 5.52
N GLU A 161 -4.00 13.61 6.14
CA GLU A 161 -3.14 13.56 7.34
C GLU A 161 -3.84 12.87 8.51
N ASP A 162 -5.13 13.13 8.73
CA ASP A 162 -5.92 12.46 9.77
C ASP A 162 -5.93 10.94 9.55
N ILE A 163 -6.11 10.49 8.30
CA ILE A 163 -6.06 9.07 7.93
C ILE A 163 -4.68 8.46 8.14
N LYS A 164 -3.62 9.18 7.76
CA LYS A 164 -2.24 8.77 8.01
C LYS A 164 -1.98 8.57 9.50
N ASN A 165 -2.39 9.53 10.33
CA ASN A 165 -2.27 9.45 11.78
C ASN A 165 -3.08 8.29 12.38
N LEU A 166 -4.29 8.06 11.86
CA LEU A 166 -5.13 6.93 12.27
C LEU A 166 -4.49 5.59 11.90
N LEU A 167 -3.89 5.48 10.72
CA LEU A 167 -3.15 4.29 10.27
C LEU A 167 -1.91 4.03 11.12
N GLU A 168 -1.12 5.06 11.43
CA GLU A 168 0.07 4.91 12.29
C GLU A 168 -0.31 4.43 13.70
N ASN A 169 -1.38 4.98 14.26
CA ASN A 169 -1.92 4.57 15.56
C ASN A 169 -2.45 3.13 15.53
N TYR A 170 -3.10 2.73 14.43
CA TYR A 170 -3.52 1.34 14.23
C TYR A 170 -2.34 0.38 14.21
N LEU A 171 -1.32 0.65 13.39
CA LEU A 171 -0.15 -0.21 13.29
C LEU A 171 0.58 -0.28 14.63
N SER A 172 0.80 0.84 15.31
CA SER A 172 1.51 0.87 16.61
C SER A 172 0.78 0.11 17.73
N LYS A 173 -0.54 -0.07 17.65
CA LYS A 173 -1.33 -0.80 18.66
C LYS A 173 -1.58 -2.24 18.28
N THR A 174 -2.09 -2.47 17.06
CA THR A 174 -2.59 -3.77 16.65
C THR A 174 -1.47 -4.68 16.19
N PHE A 175 -0.50 -4.16 15.42
CA PHE A 175 0.64 -4.95 14.98
C PHE A 175 1.50 -5.39 16.17
N ASP A 176 1.88 -4.44 17.03
CA ASP A 176 2.77 -4.76 18.16
C ASP A 176 2.13 -5.71 19.18
N ALA A 177 0.80 -5.72 19.30
CA ALA A 177 0.09 -6.65 20.18
C ALA A 177 0.15 -8.12 19.70
N VAL A 178 0.19 -8.36 18.39
CA VAL A 178 0.18 -9.73 17.82
C VAL A 178 1.53 -10.20 17.32
N TYR A 179 2.50 -9.30 17.18
CA TYR A 179 3.78 -9.60 16.57
C TYR A 179 4.73 -10.33 17.52
N ASN A 180 5.20 -11.50 17.08
CA ASN A 180 6.32 -12.21 17.68
C ASN A 180 7.15 -12.86 16.57
N PHE A 181 8.42 -12.43 16.42
CA PHE A 181 9.30 -12.91 15.37
C PHE A 181 9.51 -14.43 15.40
N GLU A 182 9.67 -15.03 16.58
CA GLU A 182 9.88 -16.48 16.72
C GLU A 182 8.70 -17.29 16.18
N ASN A 183 7.48 -16.76 16.33
CA ASN A 183 6.26 -17.41 15.86
C ASN A 183 6.05 -17.29 14.35
N ILE A 184 6.50 -16.18 13.76
CA ILE A 184 6.29 -15.92 12.32
C ILE A 184 7.47 -16.33 11.44
N MET A 185 8.66 -16.52 12.01
CA MET A 185 9.86 -16.83 11.25
C MET A 185 9.64 -18.03 10.33
N ASN A 186 9.89 -17.84 9.05
CA ASN A 186 9.57 -18.82 8.01
C ASN A 186 10.83 -19.30 7.27
N LEU A 187 10.97 -20.63 7.14
CA LEU A 187 12.12 -21.25 6.50
C LEU A 187 12.18 -21.00 4.99
N ASP A 188 11.06 -20.91 4.28
CA ASP A 188 11.08 -20.59 2.85
C ASP A 188 11.67 -19.18 2.63
N ILE A 189 11.27 -18.20 3.45
CA ILE A 189 11.84 -16.83 3.41
C ILE A 189 13.35 -16.84 3.67
N ILE A 190 13.79 -17.54 4.72
CA ILE A 190 15.22 -17.69 5.04
C ILE A 190 15.99 -18.31 3.88
N ASN A 191 15.44 -19.36 3.27
CA ASN A 191 16.06 -20.05 2.14
C ASN A 191 16.15 -19.15 0.91
N HIS A 192 15.10 -18.38 0.61
CA HIS A 192 15.10 -17.43 -0.50
C HIS A 192 16.17 -16.36 -0.30
N LEU A 193 16.23 -15.75 0.89
CA LEU A 193 17.21 -14.70 1.22
C LEU A 193 18.65 -15.21 1.16
N ASN A 194 18.92 -16.44 1.61
CA ASN A 194 20.25 -17.04 1.62
C ASN A 194 20.66 -17.72 0.30
N SER A 195 19.76 -17.80 -0.68
CA SER A 195 20.03 -18.52 -1.94
C SER A 195 21.01 -17.77 -2.83
N ASN A 196 21.96 -18.47 -3.45
CA ASN A 196 22.78 -17.87 -4.51
C ASN A 196 21.93 -17.53 -5.75
N PRO A 197 22.30 -16.50 -6.54
CA PRO A 197 21.62 -16.21 -7.79
C PRO A 197 21.67 -17.42 -8.75
N ARG A 198 20.56 -17.66 -9.46
CA ARG A 198 20.45 -18.77 -10.43
C ARG A 198 20.75 -18.23 -11.82
N TYR A 199 21.56 -18.95 -12.60
CA TYR A 199 21.96 -18.47 -13.93
C TYR A 199 20.74 -18.26 -14.85
N GLU A 200 19.70 -19.08 -14.67
CA GLU A 200 18.43 -19.03 -15.41
C GLU A 200 17.61 -17.76 -15.12
N ASP A 201 17.93 -17.03 -14.05
CA ASP A 201 17.28 -15.75 -13.74
C ASP A 201 17.80 -14.61 -14.64
N PHE A 202 18.83 -14.83 -15.46
CA PHE A 202 19.55 -13.77 -16.17
C PHE A 202 19.59 -13.97 -17.69
N LEU A 203 19.47 -12.85 -18.40
CA LEU A 203 19.77 -12.73 -19.82
C LEU A 203 21.00 -11.83 -20.00
N PHE A 204 22.18 -12.39 -19.73
CA PHE A 204 23.46 -11.68 -19.83
C PHE A 204 23.77 -11.29 -21.27
N GLU A 205 24.37 -10.11 -21.43
CA GLU A 205 25.02 -9.76 -22.70
C GLU A 205 26.31 -10.56 -22.87
N LYS A 206 26.86 -10.59 -24.08
CA LYS A 206 27.97 -11.50 -24.42
C LYS A 206 29.17 -11.35 -23.49
N GLU A 207 29.51 -10.12 -23.12
CA GLU A 207 30.66 -9.81 -22.25
C GLU A 207 30.39 -10.22 -20.80
N ASP A 208 29.23 -9.83 -20.24
CA ASP A 208 28.79 -10.25 -18.91
C ASP A 208 28.66 -11.77 -18.80
N GLY A 209 28.14 -12.41 -19.85
CA GLY A 209 27.93 -13.85 -19.90
C GLY A 209 29.23 -14.63 -19.77
N ILE A 210 30.33 -14.14 -20.36
CA ILE A 210 31.66 -14.75 -20.19
C ILE A 210 32.11 -14.69 -18.73
N PHE A 211 31.87 -13.56 -18.05
CA PHE A 211 32.23 -13.38 -16.65
C PHE A 211 31.37 -14.24 -15.71
N TYR A 212 30.04 -14.19 -15.85
CA TYR A 212 29.10 -14.87 -14.96
C TYR A 212 28.87 -16.35 -15.27
N ASN A 213 29.33 -16.85 -16.41
CA ASN A 213 29.37 -18.30 -16.69
C ASN A 213 30.25 -19.07 -15.68
N LYS A 214 31.20 -18.41 -15.03
CA LYS A 214 31.98 -19.00 -13.96
C LYS A 214 31.16 -18.95 -12.67
N LYS A 215 30.76 -20.12 -12.15
CA LYS A 215 29.95 -20.24 -10.92
C LYS A 215 30.50 -19.45 -9.73
N GLU A 216 31.81 -19.30 -9.64
CA GLU A 216 32.47 -18.51 -8.60
C GLU A 216 32.12 -17.02 -8.61
N ASN A 217 31.78 -16.49 -9.79
CA ASN A 217 31.41 -15.08 -10.00
C ASN A 217 29.91 -14.82 -9.78
N LEU A 218 29.08 -15.87 -9.81
CA LEU A 218 27.64 -15.80 -9.53
C LEU A 218 27.33 -16.27 -8.10
N LYS A 219 27.93 -15.60 -7.13
CA LYS A 219 27.64 -15.78 -5.70
C LYS A 219 26.88 -14.59 -5.14
N LEU A 220 26.08 -14.85 -4.11
CA LEU A 220 25.40 -13.82 -3.34
C LEU A 220 26.44 -12.91 -2.68
N GLY A 221 26.36 -11.62 -3.00
CA GLY A 221 27.09 -10.56 -2.32
C GLY A 221 26.22 -9.91 -1.24
N ASN A 222 26.29 -8.58 -1.15
CA ASN A 222 25.54 -7.82 -0.17
C ASN A 222 24.05 -7.86 -0.48
N THR A 223 23.24 -8.14 0.53
CA THR A 223 21.77 -8.10 0.44
C THR A 223 21.23 -6.85 1.13
N LEU A 224 20.35 -6.12 0.47
CA LEU A 224 19.62 -4.99 1.05
C LEU A 224 18.12 -5.28 1.04
N LEU A 225 17.51 -5.33 2.22
CA LEU A 225 16.06 -5.40 2.40
C LEU A 225 15.48 -3.99 2.36
N LEU A 226 14.89 -3.62 1.22
CA LEU A 226 14.22 -2.34 1.03
C LEU A 226 12.74 -2.47 1.45
N SER A 227 12.44 -2.03 2.67
CA SER A 227 11.09 -2.10 3.25
C SER A 227 10.27 -0.86 2.91
N PHE A 228 9.20 -1.08 2.15
CA PHE A 228 8.09 -0.15 1.92
C PHE A 228 7.03 -0.24 3.03
N ASN A 229 7.16 -1.27 3.87
CA ASN A 229 6.31 -1.47 5.03
C ASN A 229 6.86 -0.73 6.26
N TYR A 230 5.97 -0.38 7.18
CA TYR A 230 6.26 0.44 8.35
C TYR A 230 6.60 -0.36 9.62
N THR A 231 6.57 -1.69 9.53
CA THR A 231 6.68 -2.63 10.64
C THR A 231 8.10 -3.19 10.78
N LYS A 232 8.37 -3.92 11.88
CA LYS A 232 9.72 -4.46 12.19
C LYS A 232 10.07 -5.78 11.50
N THR A 233 9.23 -6.31 10.61
CA THR A 233 9.44 -7.64 9.99
C THR A 233 10.73 -7.74 9.19
N ALA A 234 11.01 -6.76 8.32
CA ALA A 234 12.24 -6.69 7.55
C ALA A 234 13.49 -6.57 8.44
N LEU A 235 13.42 -5.74 9.48
CA LEU A 235 14.49 -5.58 10.48
C LEU A 235 14.82 -6.91 11.16
N ASP A 236 13.82 -7.63 11.65
CA ASP A 236 14.06 -8.85 12.42
C ASP A 236 14.61 -9.98 11.56
N TYR A 237 14.13 -10.13 10.31
CA TYR A 237 14.76 -11.05 9.35
C TYR A 237 16.22 -10.67 9.02
N SER A 238 16.50 -9.37 8.84
CA SER A 238 17.87 -8.89 8.61
C SER A 238 18.76 -9.22 9.80
N ASN A 239 18.33 -8.92 11.02
CA ASN A 239 19.08 -9.19 12.25
C ASN A 239 19.34 -10.68 12.45
N TYR A 240 18.31 -11.52 12.25
CA TYR A 240 18.43 -12.96 12.38
C TYR A 240 19.47 -13.56 11.42
N LEU A 241 19.46 -13.13 10.16
CA LEU A 241 20.38 -13.65 9.14
C LEU A 241 21.79 -13.04 9.27
N SER A 242 21.89 -11.78 9.67
CA SER A 242 23.18 -11.13 9.96
C SER A 242 23.90 -11.84 11.10
N ASN A 243 23.19 -12.22 12.17
CA ASN A 243 23.72 -13.02 13.26
C ASN A 243 24.19 -14.42 12.83
N LYS A 244 23.72 -14.92 11.67
CA LYS A 244 24.17 -16.17 11.04
C LYS A 244 25.31 -15.97 10.04
N GLY A 245 25.86 -14.75 9.93
CA GLY A 245 27.01 -14.42 9.09
C GLY A 245 26.67 -14.01 7.65
N LEU A 246 25.40 -13.73 7.34
CA LEU A 246 25.02 -13.20 6.03
C LEU A 246 25.27 -11.68 5.98
N ASP A 247 25.88 -11.17 4.90
CA ASP A 247 25.98 -9.72 4.64
C ASP A 247 24.62 -9.20 4.16
N ILE A 248 23.78 -8.85 5.13
CA ILE A 248 22.41 -8.39 4.91
C ILE A 248 22.13 -7.14 5.75
N ASN A 249 21.57 -6.13 5.10
CA ASN A 249 21.18 -4.86 5.70
C ASN A 249 19.72 -4.58 5.37
N TYR A 250 19.12 -3.60 6.04
CA TYR A 250 17.75 -3.16 5.80
C TYR A 250 17.70 -1.64 5.57
N ASN A 251 16.65 -1.17 4.88
CA ASN A 251 16.37 0.23 4.64
C ASN A 251 14.86 0.47 4.61
N TYR A 252 14.36 1.34 5.49
CA TYR A 252 12.94 1.70 5.58
C TYR A 252 12.65 2.89 4.66
N ILE A 253 12.44 2.62 3.37
CA ILE A 253 12.29 3.71 2.39
C ILE A 253 11.06 4.57 2.65
N HIS A 254 10.01 3.99 3.25
CA HIS A 254 8.80 4.71 3.65
C HIS A 254 8.78 5.10 5.15
N GLY A 255 9.91 5.01 5.83
CA GLY A 255 10.00 5.23 7.27
C GLY A 255 9.39 4.12 8.12
N LYS A 256 9.23 4.39 9.42
CA LYS A 256 8.90 3.37 10.42
C LYS A 256 7.94 3.93 11.48
N THR A 257 6.95 3.11 11.85
CA THR A 257 6.02 3.42 12.95
C THR A 257 6.75 3.74 14.25
N GLY A 258 6.30 4.79 14.96
CA GLY A 258 6.79 5.12 16.30
C GLY A 258 8.21 5.71 16.36
N VAL A 259 8.80 6.10 15.21
CA VAL A 259 10.12 6.73 15.15
C VAL A 259 10.00 8.15 14.59
N LYS A 260 10.16 9.16 15.45
CA LYS A 260 9.97 10.57 15.07
C LYS A 260 10.98 11.08 14.06
N GLU A 261 12.21 10.56 14.10
CA GLU A 261 13.29 10.93 13.18
C GLU A 261 13.15 10.26 11.81
N LEU A 262 12.24 9.28 11.71
CA LEU A 262 11.97 8.54 10.49
C LEU A 262 10.45 8.33 10.32
N PRO A 263 9.68 9.43 10.21
CA PRO A 263 8.23 9.40 10.09
C PRO A 263 7.80 8.58 8.88
N ILE A 264 6.55 8.11 8.95
CA ILE A 264 5.91 7.41 7.86
C ILE A 264 5.76 8.34 6.64
N ILE A 265 6.28 7.87 5.51
CA ILE A 265 6.04 8.41 4.18
C ILE A 265 4.82 7.67 3.62
N PHE A 266 3.74 8.42 3.43
CA PHE A 266 2.43 7.93 2.98
C PHE A 266 1.88 8.96 2.01
N GLY A 267 1.66 8.56 0.76
CA GLY A 267 1.43 9.52 -0.30
C GLY A 267 1.57 8.91 -1.70
N PHE A 268 1.69 9.75 -2.71
CA PHE A 268 1.72 9.30 -4.10
C PHE A 268 3.10 9.52 -4.75
N GLY A 269 3.46 8.68 -5.71
CA GLY A 269 4.80 8.63 -6.27
C GLY A 269 4.86 8.18 -7.73
N ASP A 270 3.89 8.59 -8.56
CA ASP A 270 3.96 8.45 -10.03
C ASP A 270 4.18 9.81 -10.69
N GLU A 271 5.44 10.22 -10.81
CA GLU A 271 5.81 11.46 -11.53
C GLU A 271 5.75 11.31 -13.05
N MET A 272 5.56 10.08 -13.54
CA MET A 272 5.44 9.80 -14.98
C MET A 272 4.02 9.97 -15.50
N ASP A 273 3.06 10.24 -14.62
CA ASP A 273 1.68 10.54 -14.98
C ASP A 273 1.60 11.94 -15.62
N ASP A 274 0.85 12.09 -16.71
CA ASP A 274 0.75 13.40 -17.39
C ASP A 274 0.08 14.46 -16.51
N ASP A 275 -0.85 14.05 -15.63
CA ASP A 275 -1.49 14.97 -14.69
C ASP A 275 -0.51 15.43 -13.60
N TYR A 276 0.56 14.67 -13.31
CA TYR A 276 1.60 15.13 -12.39
C TYR A 276 2.30 16.40 -12.91
N LYS A 277 2.62 16.43 -14.21
CA LYS A 277 3.24 17.62 -14.82
C LYS A 277 2.31 18.83 -14.75
N GLU A 278 1.01 18.62 -14.90
CA GLU A 278 0.03 19.71 -14.71
C GLU A 278 0.09 20.24 -13.29
N LEU A 279 0.06 19.35 -12.28
CA LEU A 279 0.14 19.70 -10.86
C LEU A 279 1.44 20.43 -10.49
N GLU A 280 2.59 19.97 -10.98
CA GLU A 280 3.91 20.57 -10.72
C GLU A 280 4.04 21.99 -11.30
N ASN A 281 3.33 22.27 -12.39
CA ASN A 281 3.31 23.61 -13.00
C ASN A 281 2.36 24.58 -12.29
N ILE A 282 1.53 24.11 -11.35
CA ILE A 282 0.72 24.98 -10.50
C ILE A 282 1.66 25.57 -9.44
N ASP A 283 1.73 26.89 -9.36
CA ASP A 283 2.52 27.62 -8.35
C ASP A 283 1.85 27.58 -6.95
N GLU A 284 1.45 26.39 -6.50
CA GLU A 284 0.77 26.16 -5.22
C GLU A 284 1.29 24.86 -4.57
N ASN A 285 2.14 25.00 -3.54
CA ASN A 285 2.82 23.89 -2.88
C ASN A 285 1.89 22.86 -2.22
N GLU A 286 0.64 23.24 -1.90
CA GLU A 286 -0.33 22.32 -1.30
C GLU A 286 -0.64 21.11 -2.19
N TYR A 287 -0.54 21.26 -3.52
CA TYR A 287 -0.70 20.13 -4.44
C TYR A 287 0.44 19.11 -4.32
N LEU A 288 1.63 19.54 -3.91
CA LEU A 288 2.83 18.70 -3.86
C LEU A 288 3.10 18.08 -2.47
N LYS A 289 2.31 18.44 -1.46
CA LYS A 289 2.55 18.12 -0.04
C LYS A 289 2.76 16.63 0.27
N TYR A 290 2.00 15.74 -0.36
CA TYR A 290 2.04 14.28 -0.13
C TYR A 290 2.67 13.50 -1.29
N PHE A 291 3.59 14.13 -2.03
CA PHE A 291 4.42 13.42 -3.00
C PHE A 291 5.64 12.78 -2.33
N LYS A 292 5.76 11.46 -2.48
CA LYS A 292 6.81 10.68 -1.83
C LYS A 292 8.22 11.12 -2.23
N SER A 293 8.40 11.54 -3.49
CA SER A 293 9.70 11.98 -4.00
C SER A 293 10.26 13.18 -3.26
N ILE A 294 9.41 14.12 -2.86
CA ILE A 294 9.78 15.26 -2.03
C ILE A 294 10.13 14.78 -0.62
N GLN A 295 9.28 13.92 -0.03
CA GLN A 295 9.48 13.36 1.30
C GLN A 295 10.76 12.50 1.42
N TYR A 296 11.18 11.83 0.34
CA TYR A 296 12.44 11.08 0.29
C TYR A 296 13.68 11.95 0.46
N LEU A 297 13.58 13.27 0.22
CA LEU A 297 14.69 14.20 0.42
C LEU A 297 14.91 14.55 1.90
N GLU A 298 13.95 14.27 2.77
CA GLU A 298 14.01 14.58 4.20
C GLU A 298 14.92 13.61 4.96
N HIS A 299 15.20 12.43 4.40
CA HIS A 299 15.98 11.38 5.05
C HIS A 299 17.08 10.79 4.16
N SER A 300 18.10 10.20 4.77
CA SER A 300 19.22 9.59 4.05
C SER A 300 18.89 8.24 3.41
N ASN A 301 17.71 7.67 3.67
CA ASN A 301 17.30 6.35 3.20
C ASN A 301 17.30 6.22 1.67
N TYR A 302 16.81 7.25 0.97
CA TYR A 302 16.88 7.27 -0.49
C TYR A 302 18.32 7.33 -1.00
N LYS A 303 19.18 8.16 -0.39
CA LYS A 303 20.61 8.23 -0.73
C LYS A 303 21.33 6.91 -0.47
N TYR A 304 20.98 6.20 0.61
CA TYR A 304 21.54 4.89 0.92
C TYR A 304 21.14 3.85 -0.14
N LEU A 305 19.87 3.81 -0.53
CA LEU A 305 19.41 2.98 -1.65
C LEU A 305 20.12 3.35 -2.95
N TYR A 306 20.19 4.63 -3.29
CA TYR A 306 20.82 5.13 -4.50
C TYR A 306 22.28 4.68 -4.60
N ASN A 307 23.04 4.82 -3.51
CA ASN A 307 24.40 4.34 -3.42
C ASN A 307 24.49 2.82 -3.60
N PHE A 308 23.54 2.04 -3.09
CA PHE A 308 23.51 0.58 -3.28
C PHE A 308 23.32 0.21 -4.75
N VAL A 309 22.34 0.81 -5.43
CA VAL A 309 21.99 0.46 -6.82
C VAL A 309 23.03 0.96 -7.84
N GLU A 310 23.73 2.06 -7.56
CA GLU A 310 24.78 2.59 -8.45
C GLU A 310 26.14 1.90 -8.29
N LYS A 311 26.38 1.18 -7.18
CA LYS A 311 27.71 0.67 -6.85
C LYS A 311 28.15 -0.53 -7.69
N GLU A 312 27.33 -1.59 -7.74
CA GLU A 312 27.68 -2.89 -8.34
C GLU A 312 26.44 -3.56 -8.96
N PRO A 313 26.61 -4.51 -9.89
CA PRO A 313 25.50 -5.30 -10.44
C PRO A 313 24.69 -6.01 -9.35
N PHE A 314 23.36 -5.96 -9.49
CA PHE A 314 22.43 -6.53 -8.53
C PHE A 314 21.23 -7.23 -9.18
N GLN A 315 20.68 -8.18 -8.42
CA GLN A 315 19.41 -8.86 -8.69
C GLN A 315 18.33 -8.30 -7.76
N VAL A 316 17.13 -8.08 -8.28
CA VAL A 316 15.95 -7.67 -7.52
C VAL A 316 15.10 -8.88 -7.19
N PHE A 317 14.73 -9.04 -5.91
CA PHE A 317 13.65 -9.91 -5.45
C PHE A 317 12.46 -9.05 -5.01
N VAL A 318 11.25 -9.44 -5.40
CA VAL A 318 10.01 -8.78 -4.97
C VAL A 318 9.25 -9.69 -4.01
N PHE A 319 9.18 -9.28 -2.74
CA PHE A 319 8.57 -10.00 -1.63
C PHE A 319 7.32 -9.24 -1.14
N GLY A 320 6.15 -9.70 -1.57
CA GLY A 320 4.87 -9.18 -1.07
C GLY A 320 4.65 -7.68 -1.31
N HIS A 321 5.40 -7.06 -2.22
CA HIS A 321 5.12 -5.71 -2.69
C HIS A 321 4.08 -5.77 -3.81
N SER A 322 3.09 -4.87 -3.82
CA SER A 322 2.06 -4.84 -4.86
C SER A 322 2.61 -4.32 -6.20
N CYS A 323 3.72 -3.59 -6.14
CA CYS A 323 4.27 -2.80 -7.24
C CYS A 323 3.21 -1.87 -7.83
N GLY A 324 2.38 -1.27 -6.99
CA GLY A 324 1.38 -0.28 -7.38
C GLY A 324 1.98 0.98 -7.98
N LEU A 325 1.12 1.83 -8.56
CA LEU A 325 1.53 3.09 -9.17
C LEU A 325 2.00 4.13 -8.14
N SER A 326 1.58 4.03 -6.87
CA SER A 326 1.97 4.97 -5.82
C SER A 326 3.48 4.96 -5.51
N ASP A 327 4.24 3.97 -6.01
CA ASP A 327 5.69 3.84 -5.86
C ASP A 327 6.43 3.87 -7.21
N ARG A 328 5.74 4.25 -8.29
CA ARG A 328 6.22 4.05 -9.67
C ARG A 328 7.56 4.71 -9.96
N THR A 329 7.75 5.97 -9.56
CA THR A 329 9.01 6.69 -9.80
C THR A 329 10.19 5.91 -9.20
N LEU A 330 10.10 5.55 -7.92
CA LEU A 330 11.17 4.84 -7.21
C LEU A 330 11.44 3.44 -7.80
N LEU A 331 10.38 2.67 -8.05
CA LEU A 331 10.52 1.34 -8.63
C LEU A 331 11.10 1.38 -10.04
N SER A 332 10.70 2.35 -10.86
CA SER A 332 11.25 2.56 -12.20
C SER A 332 12.75 2.86 -12.15
N THR A 333 13.20 3.72 -11.21
CA THR A 333 14.63 4.00 -11.01
C THR A 333 15.42 2.74 -10.69
N ILE A 334 14.87 1.83 -9.88
CA ILE A 334 15.51 0.55 -9.53
C ILE A 334 15.51 -0.41 -10.74
N PHE A 335 14.35 -0.59 -11.36
CA PHE A 335 14.13 -1.62 -12.37
C PHE A 335 14.83 -1.31 -13.68
N GLU A 336 14.89 -0.04 -14.09
CA GLU A 336 15.58 0.39 -15.30
C GLU A 336 17.05 0.74 -15.06
N ASN A 337 17.53 0.68 -13.81
CA ASN A 337 18.96 0.87 -13.51
C ASN A 337 19.85 -0.06 -14.35
N ARG A 338 20.95 0.47 -14.89
CA ARG A 338 21.92 -0.31 -15.69
C ARG A 338 22.54 -1.49 -14.93
N ASN A 339 22.70 -1.36 -13.60
CA ASN A 339 23.24 -2.39 -12.73
C ASN A 339 22.19 -3.43 -12.32
N CYS A 340 20.90 -3.18 -12.57
CA CYS A 340 19.83 -4.15 -12.32
C CYS A 340 19.81 -5.19 -13.44
N PHE A 341 20.23 -6.41 -13.12
CA PHE A 341 20.42 -7.47 -14.11
C PHE A 341 19.23 -8.44 -14.22
N SER A 342 18.49 -8.62 -13.12
CA SER A 342 17.27 -9.43 -13.12
C SER A 342 16.29 -8.99 -12.04
N LEU A 343 15.02 -9.29 -12.25
CA LEU A 343 13.91 -9.04 -11.35
C LEU A 343 13.10 -10.33 -11.22
N ARG A 344 13.17 -10.93 -10.04
CA ARG A 344 12.47 -12.16 -9.70
C ARG A 344 11.34 -11.90 -8.72
N VAL A 345 10.17 -12.43 -9.06
CA VAL A 345 8.95 -12.29 -8.27
C VAL A 345 8.74 -13.54 -7.40
N PHE A 346 8.40 -13.30 -6.13
CA PHE A 346 7.93 -14.33 -5.22
C PHE A 346 6.45 -14.10 -4.95
N TYR A 347 5.61 -14.94 -5.56
CA TYR A 347 4.16 -14.73 -5.58
C TYR A 347 3.47 -15.36 -4.35
N HIS A 348 2.30 -14.83 -4.01
CA HIS A 348 1.40 -15.46 -3.05
C HIS A 348 0.64 -16.60 -3.73
N GLN A 349 0.72 -17.79 -3.15
CA GLN A 349 0.01 -18.96 -3.62
C GLN A 349 -1.19 -19.27 -2.72
N LYS A 350 -2.34 -19.49 -3.34
CA LYS A 350 -3.56 -20.05 -2.71
C LYS A 350 -3.79 -21.45 -3.26
N LYS A 351 -4.78 -22.17 -2.70
CA LYS A 351 -5.10 -23.57 -3.07
C LYS A 351 -5.17 -23.83 -4.59
N SER A 352 -5.71 -22.89 -5.37
CA SER A 352 -5.93 -23.06 -6.81
C SER A 352 -5.55 -21.85 -7.66
N SER A 353 -4.90 -20.84 -7.09
CA SER A 353 -4.55 -19.60 -7.78
C SER A 353 -3.32 -18.95 -7.17
N ASP A 354 -2.73 -18.01 -7.90
CA ASP A 354 -1.63 -17.17 -7.45
C ASP A 354 -1.82 -15.74 -7.94
N ASN A 355 -1.07 -14.80 -7.35
CA ASN A 355 -1.09 -13.39 -7.76
C ASN A 355 0.05 -13.03 -8.75
N TYR A 356 0.71 -14.01 -9.38
CA TYR A 356 1.87 -13.73 -10.25
C TYR A 356 1.48 -12.81 -11.42
N THR A 357 0.37 -13.13 -12.10
CA THR A 357 -0.07 -12.38 -13.30
C THR A 357 -0.35 -10.91 -12.97
N GLU A 358 -1.05 -10.66 -11.86
CA GLU A 358 -1.33 -9.31 -11.36
C GLU A 358 -0.03 -8.55 -11.06
N LEU A 359 0.92 -9.20 -10.36
CA LEU A 359 2.18 -8.57 -10.01
C LEU A 359 3.02 -8.22 -11.24
N ILE A 360 3.09 -9.11 -12.25
CA ILE A 360 3.79 -8.83 -13.50
C ILE A 360 3.12 -7.69 -14.28
N GLN A 361 1.79 -7.62 -14.29
CA GLN A 361 1.06 -6.49 -14.91
C GLN A 361 1.43 -5.17 -14.22
N ASN A 362 1.48 -5.16 -12.88
CA ASN A 362 1.91 -4.01 -12.10
C ASN A 362 3.36 -3.62 -12.38
N ILE A 363 4.29 -4.57 -12.34
CA ILE A 363 5.70 -4.38 -12.70
C ILE A 363 5.84 -3.82 -14.12
N SER A 364 5.04 -4.29 -15.08
CA SER A 364 5.13 -3.85 -16.47
C SER A 364 4.87 -2.35 -16.65
N ARG A 365 4.13 -1.70 -15.73
CA ARG A 365 3.85 -0.25 -15.78
C ARG A 365 5.05 0.60 -15.37
N HIS A 366 6.03 0.01 -14.68
CA HIS A 366 7.27 0.67 -14.22
C HIS A 366 8.40 0.64 -15.24
N PHE A 367 8.19 0.06 -16.42
CA PHE A 367 9.17 0.07 -17.51
C PHE A 367 8.69 0.98 -18.64
N ALA A 368 9.44 2.05 -18.89
CA ALA A 368 9.32 2.80 -20.13
C ALA A 368 9.80 1.94 -21.31
N ASP A 369 10.93 1.22 -21.16
CA ASP A 369 11.45 0.31 -22.17
C ASP A 369 10.94 -1.13 -21.98
N LYS A 370 10.01 -1.55 -22.85
CA LYS A 370 9.48 -2.92 -22.85
C LYS A 370 10.50 -3.98 -23.26
N LYS A 371 11.63 -3.62 -23.87
CA LYS A 371 12.75 -4.56 -24.10
C LYS A 371 13.47 -4.85 -22.79
N MET A 372 13.74 -3.84 -21.96
CA MET A 372 14.31 -4.02 -20.62
C MET A 372 13.40 -4.89 -19.75
N LEU A 373 12.08 -4.67 -19.79
CA LEU A 373 11.11 -5.52 -19.08
C LEU A 373 11.33 -7.01 -19.40
N ARG A 374 11.34 -7.37 -20.68
CA ARG A 374 11.50 -8.76 -21.14
C ARG A 374 12.90 -9.33 -20.88
N LYS A 375 13.92 -8.47 -20.79
CA LYS A 375 15.30 -8.86 -20.46
C LYS A 375 15.48 -9.17 -18.97
N LYS A 376 14.87 -8.37 -18.10
CA LYS A 376 15.11 -8.41 -16.65
C LYS A 376 14.12 -9.25 -15.88
N VAL A 377 12.84 -9.27 -16.27
CA VAL A 377 11.82 -9.98 -15.51
C VAL A 377 11.93 -11.48 -15.73
N VAL A 378 12.10 -12.22 -14.64
CA VAL A 378 12.25 -13.67 -14.65
C VAL A 378 10.93 -14.36 -15.02
N GLU A 379 11.02 -15.35 -15.91
CA GLU A 379 9.87 -16.14 -16.35
C GLU A 379 9.20 -16.91 -15.20
N LYS A 380 7.87 -17.08 -15.26
CA LYS A 380 7.08 -17.72 -14.18
C LYS A 380 7.63 -19.09 -13.78
N ARG A 381 8.09 -19.90 -14.73
CA ARG A 381 8.64 -21.25 -14.49
C ARG A 381 9.89 -21.26 -13.60
N HIS A 382 10.57 -20.12 -13.48
CA HIS A 382 11.74 -19.95 -12.61
C HIS A 382 11.38 -19.17 -11.33
N CYS A 383 10.17 -18.64 -11.22
CA CYS A 383 9.64 -18.01 -10.01
C CYS A 383 9.02 -19.05 -9.07
N GLU A 384 8.96 -18.72 -7.78
CA GLU A 384 8.41 -19.59 -6.75
C GLU A 384 7.50 -18.83 -5.79
N ALA A 385 6.70 -19.56 -5.02
CA ALA A 385 5.88 -18.95 -4.00
C ALA A 385 6.76 -18.33 -2.90
N LEU A 386 6.34 -17.19 -2.35
CA LEU A 386 7.02 -16.54 -1.25
C LEU A 386 7.05 -17.46 -0.01
N ILE A 387 5.89 -18.02 0.33
CA ILE A 387 5.72 -19.10 1.31
C ILE A 387 4.89 -20.18 0.60
N LYS A 388 5.34 -21.44 0.66
CA LYS A 388 4.62 -22.54 0.02
C LYS A 388 3.28 -22.77 0.70
N PHE A 389 2.23 -22.97 -0.10
CA PHE A 389 0.95 -23.43 0.42
C PHE A 389 1.10 -24.88 0.90
N ILE A 390 0.91 -25.11 2.20
CA ILE A 390 0.79 -26.45 2.78
C ILE A 390 -0.70 -26.72 2.91
N ALA A 391 -1.23 -27.67 2.14
CA ALA A 391 -2.57 -28.17 2.40
C ALA A 391 -2.54 -28.84 3.78
N GLU A 392 -3.40 -28.42 4.69
CA GLU A 392 -3.67 -29.22 5.89
C GLU A 392 -4.12 -30.60 5.40
N GLU A 393 -3.26 -31.61 5.54
CA GLU A 393 -3.70 -32.99 5.50
C GLU A 393 -4.69 -33.11 6.66
N ASN A 394 -5.99 -33.08 6.34
CA ASN A 394 -7.02 -33.50 7.27
C ASN A 394 -6.55 -34.82 7.87
N GLY A 395 -6.21 -34.78 9.16
CA GLY A 395 -5.85 -35.96 9.94
C GLY A 395 -7.02 -36.92 9.94
N SER A 396 -7.07 -37.79 8.94
CA SER A 396 -7.79 -39.04 8.99
C SER A 396 -6.96 -39.99 9.84
N LEU A 397 -7.10 -39.90 11.15
CA LEU A 397 -6.73 -40.97 12.09
C LEU A 397 -7.78 -41.05 13.20
N SER A 398 -8.71 -41.98 12.98
CA SER A 398 -9.55 -42.76 13.90
C SER A 398 -10.30 -42.06 15.03
#